data_AF-A0A7V0SEE4-F1
#
_entry.id   AF-A0A7V0SEE4-F1
#
_cell.length_a   1.000
_cell.length_b   1.000
_cell.length_c   1.000
_cell.angle_alpha   90.00
_cell.angle_beta   90.00
_cell.angle_gamma   90.00
#
_symmetry.space_group_name_H-M   'P 1'
#
loop_
_entity.id
_entity.type
_entity.pdbx_description
1 polymer ?
#
loop_
_entity_poly.entity_id
_entity_poly.type
_entity_poly.pdbx_seq_one_letter_code
_entity_poly.pdbx_strand_id
1 'polypeptide(L)'
;MYDLIIRGGTVIDGTGRAGFTADVAVRGDKIADIAPSIPQKSKKEIDAKGLVVSPGFVDIHSHADFALHHKNHGDILKPLV
;
A
#
# COMPACT_ATOMS: atom_id res chain seq x y z
N MET A 1 1.28 -19.65 3.91
CA MET A 1 2.23 -18.70 4.52
C MET A 1 2.05 -17.34 3.86
N TYR A 2 2.14 -16.24 4.61
CA TYR A 2 2.05 -14.88 4.08
C TYR A 2 3.44 -14.28 3.82
N ASP A 3 3.55 -13.35 2.88
CA ASP A 3 4.81 -12.66 2.59
C ASP A 3 5.05 -11.51 3.55
N LEU A 4 3.99 -10.77 3.88
CA LEU A 4 4.01 -9.67 4.83
C LEU A 4 2.76 -9.72 5.72
N ILE A 5 2.90 -9.40 7.00
CA ILE A 5 1.78 -8.97 7.85
C ILE A 5 2.11 -7.61 8.48
N ILE A 6 1.19 -6.68 8.35
CA ILE A 6 1.18 -5.41 9.08
C ILE A 6 0.31 -5.61 10.32
N ARG A 7 0.88 -5.41 11.51
CA ARG A 7 0.31 -5.83 12.79
C ARG A 7 -0.38 -4.70 13.53
N GLY A 8 -1.59 -4.93 14.02
CA GLY A 8 -2.26 -4.12 15.04
C GLY A 8 -2.49 -2.64 14.71
N GLY A 9 -2.53 -2.29 13.42
CA GLY A 9 -2.75 -0.91 12.98
C GLY A 9 -4.23 -0.55 12.94
N THR A 10 -4.54 0.74 12.96
CA THR A 10 -5.89 1.23 12.66
C THR A 10 -6.08 1.26 11.15
N VAL A 11 -6.88 0.33 10.62
CA VAL A 11 -7.18 0.25 9.20
C VAL A 11 -8.21 1.31 8.82
N ILE A 12 -7.85 2.14 7.84
CA ILE A 12 -8.77 3.07 7.14
C ILE A 12 -8.86 2.55 5.71
N ASP A 13 -9.93 1.83 5.40
CA ASP A 13 -10.05 1.02 4.17
C ASP A 13 -10.46 1.80 2.90
N GLY A 14 -10.66 3.11 3.02
CA GLY A 14 -11.05 3.98 1.89
C GLY A 14 -12.54 3.95 1.55
N THR A 15 -13.38 3.20 2.28
CA THR A 15 -14.84 3.14 2.04
C THR A 15 -15.62 4.31 2.66
N GLY A 16 -14.94 5.22 3.37
CA GLY A 16 -15.56 6.29 4.13
C GLY A 16 -16.11 5.89 5.51
N ARG A 17 -15.98 4.61 5.88
CA ARG A 17 -16.36 4.10 7.22
C ARG A 17 -15.33 4.49 8.28
N ALA A 18 -15.74 4.39 9.55
CA ALA A 18 -14.82 4.54 10.69
C ALA A 18 -13.72 3.47 10.66
N GLY A 19 -12.52 3.84 11.10
CA GLY A 19 -11.39 2.92 11.17
C GLY A 19 -11.56 1.85 12.24
N PHE A 20 -10.86 0.72 12.06
CA PHE A 20 -10.88 -0.41 12.99
C PHE A 20 -9.48 -1.01 13.14
N THR A 21 -9.17 -1.52 14.33
CA THR A 21 -7.88 -2.17 14.58
C THR A 21 -7.85 -3.57 13.96
N ALA A 22 -6.85 -3.86 13.15
CA ALA A 22 -6.66 -5.16 12.53
C ALA A 22 -5.21 -5.41 12.10
N ASP A 23 -4.90 -6.68 11.88
CA ASP A 23 -3.76 -7.12 11.09
C ASP A 23 -4.15 -7.14 9.61
N VAL A 24 -3.21 -6.80 8.72
CA VAL A 24 -3.37 -6.89 7.26
C VAL A 24 -2.28 -7.80 6.69
N ALA A 25 -2.69 -8.92 6.08
CA ALA A 25 -1.77 -9.87 5.49
C ALA A 25 -1.70 -9.73 3.97
N VAL A 26 -0.49 -9.81 3.42
CA VAL A 26 -0.21 -9.74 1.98
C VAL A 26 0.42 -11.04 1.50
N ARG A 27 -0.01 -11.49 0.32
CA ARG A 27 0.60 -12.59 -0.43
C ARG A 27 0.76 -12.17 -1.88
N GLY A 28 2.00 -12.12 -2.37
CA GLY A 28 2.32 -11.60 -3.69
C GLY A 28 1.83 -10.16 -3.86
N ASP A 29 0.96 -9.95 -4.84
CA ASP A 29 0.37 -8.66 -5.20
C ASP A 29 -1.01 -8.41 -4.58
N LYS A 30 -1.48 -9.29 -3.67
CA LYS A 30 -2.81 -9.21 -3.07
C LYS A 30 -2.77 -9.03 -1.56
N ILE A 31 -3.73 -8.24 -1.07
CA ILE A 31 -4.17 -8.34 0.32
C ILE A 31 -4.91 -9.68 0.45
N ALA A 32 -4.34 -10.59 1.23
CA ALA A 32 -4.82 -11.96 1.34
C ALA A 32 -5.78 -12.15 2.52
N ASP A 33 -5.67 -11.32 3.56
CA ASP A 33 -6.53 -11.39 4.75
C ASP A 33 -6.51 -10.05 5.52
N ILE A 34 -7.62 -9.73 6.18
CA ILE A 34 -7.75 -8.61 7.12
C ILE A 34 -8.60 -9.11 8.29
N ALA A 35 -8.01 -9.18 9.48
CA ALA A 35 -8.69 -9.69 10.67
C ALA A 35 -8.17 -9.00 11.94
N PRO A 36 -8.95 -8.96 13.03
CA PRO A 36 -8.50 -8.36 14.30
C PRO A 36 -7.16 -8.91 14.82
N SER A 37 -6.86 -10.18 14.52
CA SER A 37 -5.56 -10.81 14.77
C SER A 37 -5.36 -11.99 13.83
N ILE A 38 -4.17 -12.10 13.23
CA ILE A 38 -3.80 -13.22 12.35
C ILE A 38 -2.75 -14.08 13.07
N PRO A 39 -3.08 -15.29 13.56
CA PRO A 39 -2.16 -16.09 14.39
C PRO A 39 -0.96 -16.64 13.61
N GLN A 40 -1.05 -16.69 12.28
CA GLN A 40 0.04 -17.17 11.43
C GLN A 40 1.21 -16.19 11.41
N LYS A 41 2.43 -16.73 11.29
CA LYS A 41 3.63 -15.95 10.97
C LYS A 41 3.72 -15.66 9.47
N SER A 42 4.47 -14.62 9.12
CA SER A 42 4.82 -14.28 7.74
C SER A 42 6.32 -14.19 7.54
N LYS A 43 6.77 -14.05 6.29
CA LYS A 43 8.20 -13.85 5.99
C LYS A 43 8.71 -12.52 6.55
N LYS A 44 7.85 -11.49 6.64
CA LYS A 44 8.16 -10.16 7.17
C LYS A 44 7.00 -9.62 7.97
N GLU A 45 7.26 -9.06 9.15
CA GLU A 45 6.24 -8.40 9.96
C GLU A 45 6.57 -6.93 10.18
N ILE A 46 5.55 -6.08 10.19
CA ILE A 46 5.66 -4.64 10.49
C ILE A 46 4.71 -4.35 11.65
N ASP A 47 5.22 -3.79 12.75
CA ASP A 47 4.38 -3.29 13.84
C ASP A 47 3.81 -1.92 13.48
N ALA A 48 2.48 -1.82 13.39
CA ALA A 48 1.76 -0.59 13.08
C ALA A 48 0.89 -0.11 14.25
N LYS A 49 1.15 -0.57 15.48
CA LYS A 49 0.38 -0.14 16.64
C LYS A 49 0.47 1.38 16.83
N GLY A 50 -0.70 2.02 16.96
CA GLY A 50 -0.80 3.48 17.07
C GLY A 50 -0.63 4.23 15.74
N LEU A 51 -0.44 3.50 14.64
CA LEU A 51 -0.37 4.05 13.29
C LEU A 51 -1.61 3.65 12.47
N VAL A 52 -1.75 4.28 11.30
CA VAL A 52 -2.82 3.97 10.34
C VAL A 52 -2.28 3.08 9.22
N VAL A 53 -3.09 2.11 8.82
CA VAL A 53 -2.89 1.34 7.58
C VAL A 53 -3.98 1.75 6.61
N SER A 54 -3.60 2.34 5.48
CA SER A 54 -4.54 2.77 4.43
C SER A 54 -4.22 2.09 3.10
N PRO A 55 -5.16 2.12 2.13
CA PRO A 55 -4.79 1.98 0.74
C PRO A 55 -3.66 2.94 0.37
N GLY A 56 -2.86 2.55 -0.62
CA GLY A 56 -1.95 3.50 -1.26
C GLY A 56 -2.76 4.64 -1.89
N PHE A 57 -2.27 5.86 -1.76
CA PHE A 57 -2.96 7.02 -2.32
C PHE A 57 -2.91 6.98 -3.85
N VAL A 58 -4.03 7.38 -4.46
CA VAL A 58 -4.15 7.52 -5.91
C VAL A 58 -4.07 9.01 -6.24
N ASP A 59 -2.97 9.40 -6.87
CA ASP A 59 -2.81 10.75 -7.41
C ASP A 59 -3.54 10.84 -8.75
N ILE A 60 -4.62 11.62 -8.79
CA ILE A 60 -5.49 11.76 -9.96
C ILE A 60 -4.92 12.74 -11.01
N HIS A 61 -3.91 13.52 -10.67
CA HIS A 61 -3.33 14.50 -11.57
C HIS A 61 -1.86 14.73 -11.25
N SER A 62 -0.99 14.13 -12.06
CA SER A 62 0.45 14.30 -11.95
C SER A 62 1.08 14.58 -13.30
N HIS A 63 2.21 15.27 -13.27
CA HIS A 63 3.16 15.31 -14.38
C HIS A 63 4.34 14.39 -14.09
N ALA A 64 4.01 13.15 -13.70
CA ALA A 64 5.03 12.17 -13.34
C ALA A 64 5.92 11.79 -14.53
N ASP A 65 5.49 12.08 -15.76
CA ASP A 65 6.31 12.02 -16.97
C ASP A 65 7.62 12.83 -16.87
N PHE A 66 7.69 13.91 -16.09
CA PHE A 66 8.94 14.66 -15.85
C PHE A 66 9.85 14.06 -14.77
N ALA A 67 9.30 13.27 -13.84
CA ALA A 67 10.00 12.86 -12.62
C ALA A 67 10.28 11.36 -12.54
N LEU A 68 9.41 10.53 -13.12
CA LEU A 68 9.58 9.08 -13.14
C LEU A 68 10.59 8.70 -14.21
N HIS A 69 11.61 7.98 -13.78
CA HIS A 69 12.61 7.42 -14.67
C HIS A 69 11.96 6.40 -15.62
N HIS A 70 11.95 6.71 -16.90
CA HIS A 70 11.44 5.84 -17.95
C HIS A 70 12.48 5.66 -19.06
N LYS A 71 12.59 4.46 -19.65
CA LYS A 71 13.62 4.20 -20.67
C LYS A 71 13.52 5.13 -21.88
N ASN A 72 12.30 5.58 -22.20
CA ASN A 72 12.01 6.47 -23.33
C ASN A 72 11.74 7.92 -22.87
N HIS A 73 12.19 8.31 -21.67
CA HIS A 73 11.86 9.61 -21.08
C HIS A 73 12.23 10.79 -22.01
N GLY A 74 13.38 10.72 -22.68
CA GLY A 74 13.77 11.74 -23.67
C GLY A 74 12.82 11.86 -24.86
N ASP A 75 12.17 10.77 -25.30
CA ASP A 75 11.18 10.81 -26.39
C ASP A 75 9.84 11.38 -25.94
N ILE A 76 9.43 11.06 -24.70
CA ILE A 76 8.18 11.56 -24.10
C ILE A 76 8.20 13.09 -24.00
N LEU A 77 9.36 13.67 -23.71
CA LEU A 77 9.52 15.11 -23.54
C LEU A 77 9.76 15.88 -24.85
N LYS A 78 9.99 15.21 -25.98
CA LYS A 78 10.26 15.86 -27.29
C LYS A 78 9.25 16.95 -27.69
N PRO A 79 7.93 16.82 -27.46
CA PRO A 79 6.96 17.86 -27.83
C PRO A 79 7.04 19.13 -26.97
N LEU A 80 7.80 19.11 -25.87
CA LEU A 80 7.91 20.20 -24.90
C LEU A 80 9.22 21.00 -25.03
N VAL A 81 10.10 20.61 -25.96
CA VAL A 81 11.40 21.25 -26.27
C VAL A 81 11.46 21.69 -27.72
#